data_AF-A0A955IJT1-F1
#
_entry.id   AF-A0A955IJT1-F1
#
_cell.length_a   1.000
_cell.length_b   1.000
_cell.length_c   1.000
_cell.angle_alpha   90.00
_cell.angle_beta   90.00
_cell.angle_gamma   90.00
#
_symmetry.space_group_name_H-M   'P 1'
#
loop_
_entity.id
_entity.type
_entity.pdbx_description
1 polymer ?
#
loop_
_entity_poly.entity_id
_entity_poly.type
_entity_poly.pdbx_seq_one_letter_code
_entity_poly.pdbx_strand_id
1 'polypeptide(L)'
;MKMQRFTILRAAGAALLAVAFAAPSFASDPVVMVCEVRGGQVNPPTGSAGFGCGRFIIDTDANTVSYRIAFTGMTGPDTAAHIHGPADIGANAGVQHNLGTGNPKVGVWTYPEALEGDILGGKMYVNIHSAAFPGGEIRGQIVDMVASLNGAQNGNGTPSSGWGAFMIDTATNTLDYHIVIESLTAAETAAHIHGYVPHGTNAGVAFGLGVGAVKTGSWTYPEANEAKILGGLTYVNVHTTAFPGGEIRGQITSLVNPLDSQQEVPPVASPGSAGCAFLSIDTDANVLGYDFRYGGLSGAATASHIHGFAAPGANAGVLHGVGTANPAVGQWAFAAAQQPDLLAGLTYYNVHTAAFPGGNVRGQLRFDFKPPAPPCVEDLDNDGTVGPGDLAQLLAAWGPNPGHPADFDNDGTVGPADLAVLLAAWGPC
;
A
#
# COMPACT_ATOMS: atom_id res chain seq x y z
N MET A 1 -10.84 85.53 -45.41
CA MET A 1 -12.26 85.43 -45.03
C MET A 1 -12.53 84.00 -44.59
N LYS A 2 -13.04 83.83 -43.36
CA LYS A 2 -13.54 82.61 -42.69
C LYS A 2 -12.51 81.62 -42.08
N MET A 3 -12.53 81.62 -40.74
CA MET A 3 -12.17 80.51 -39.84
C MET A 3 -13.04 79.28 -40.10
N GLN A 4 -12.52 78.07 -39.84
CA GLN A 4 -13.23 77.03 -39.09
C GLN A 4 -12.23 76.01 -38.47
N ARG A 5 -12.56 75.56 -37.26
CA ARG A 5 -11.78 74.74 -36.31
C ARG A 5 -12.09 73.22 -36.47
N PHE A 6 -11.30 72.41 -35.73
CA PHE A 6 -11.50 71.01 -35.27
C PHE A 6 -10.99 69.92 -36.25
N THR A 7 -10.33 68.82 -35.87
CA THR A 7 -10.27 68.05 -34.61
C THR A 7 -8.98 67.18 -34.58
N ILE A 8 -8.42 66.94 -33.40
CA ILE A 8 -7.39 65.91 -33.13
C ILE A 8 -8.08 64.53 -33.11
N LEU A 9 -7.57 63.51 -33.80
CA LEU A 9 -7.81 62.11 -33.42
C LEU A 9 -6.53 61.28 -33.44
N ARG A 10 -6.43 60.47 -32.38
CA ARG A 10 -5.29 59.74 -31.84
C ARG A 10 -4.99 58.46 -32.63
N ALA A 11 -3.71 58.09 -32.68
CA ALA A 11 -3.24 56.78 -33.14
C ALA A 11 -3.76 55.66 -32.23
N ALA A 12 -4.32 54.61 -32.83
CA ALA A 12 -4.70 53.37 -32.15
C ALA A 12 -3.48 52.45 -32.02
N GLY A 13 -3.09 52.15 -30.77
CA GLY A 13 -2.19 51.04 -30.45
C GLY A 13 -3.00 49.76 -30.27
N ALA A 14 -2.59 48.69 -30.95
CA ALA A 14 -3.17 47.36 -30.77
C ALA A 14 -2.63 46.74 -29.46
N ALA A 15 -3.51 46.53 -28.49
CA ALA A 15 -3.21 45.71 -27.32
C ALA A 15 -3.40 44.24 -27.70
N LEU A 16 -2.32 43.46 -27.73
CA LEU A 16 -2.40 42.00 -27.72
C LEU A 16 -2.94 41.57 -26.35
N LEU A 17 -4.15 41.03 -26.33
CA LEU A 17 -4.73 40.39 -25.15
C LEU A 17 -4.15 38.97 -25.07
N ALA A 18 -3.17 38.75 -24.20
CA ALA A 18 -2.72 37.41 -23.86
C ALA A 18 -3.83 36.71 -23.05
N VAL A 19 -4.53 35.79 -23.70
CA VAL A 19 -5.46 34.88 -23.02
C VAL A 19 -4.58 33.85 -22.29
N ALA A 20 -4.41 34.04 -20.98
CA ALA A 20 -3.83 33.01 -20.12
C ALA A 20 -4.81 31.83 -20.09
N PHE A 21 -4.49 30.76 -20.82
CA PHE A 21 -5.10 29.46 -20.57
C PHE A 21 -4.57 28.98 -19.23
N ALA A 22 -5.41 29.02 -18.19
CA ALA A 22 -5.17 28.22 -17.00
C ALA A 22 -5.32 26.76 -17.45
N ALA A 23 -4.21 26.06 -17.61
CA ALA A 23 -4.24 24.61 -17.72
C ALA A 23 -4.90 24.07 -16.44
N PRO A 24 -5.79 23.06 -16.51
CA PRO A 24 -6.20 22.35 -15.31
C PRO A 24 -4.94 21.81 -14.65
N SER A 25 -4.70 22.17 -13.38
CA SER A 25 -3.74 21.44 -12.55
C SER A 25 -4.31 20.03 -12.40
N PHE A 26 -3.68 19.05 -13.02
CA PHE A 26 -3.95 17.66 -12.68
C PHE A 26 -3.27 17.43 -11.33
N ALA A 27 -4.05 17.19 -10.27
CA ALA A 27 -3.48 16.70 -9.03
C ALA A 27 -2.95 15.29 -9.30
N SER A 28 -1.75 14.97 -8.84
CA SER A 28 -1.25 13.60 -8.92
C SER A 28 -2.19 12.69 -8.10
N ASP A 29 -2.64 11.55 -8.64
CA ASP A 29 -3.43 10.66 -7.76
C ASP A 29 -2.52 10.12 -6.66
N PRO A 30 -3.00 10.08 -5.41
CA PRO A 30 -2.16 9.71 -4.29
C PRO A 30 -1.70 8.26 -4.37
N VAL A 31 -0.49 8.02 -3.88
CA VAL A 31 0.13 6.71 -3.76
C VAL A 31 -0.46 5.97 -2.57
N VAL A 32 -0.67 4.66 -2.71
CA VAL A 32 -1.22 3.81 -1.64
C VAL A 32 -0.20 2.77 -1.22
N MET A 33 0.23 2.86 0.03
CA MET A 33 1.11 1.87 0.66
C MET A 33 0.40 1.19 1.83
N VAL A 34 0.91 0.03 2.22
CA VAL A 34 0.33 -0.82 3.26
C VAL A 34 1.39 -1.35 4.20
N CYS A 35 0.96 -1.88 5.34
CA CYS A 35 1.82 -2.68 6.20
C CYS A 35 1.04 -3.80 6.88
N GLU A 36 1.74 -4.88 7.23
CA GLU A 36 1.34 -5.84 8.26
C GLU A 36 2.16 -5.53 9.51
N VAL A 37 1.53 -5.28 10.65
CA VAL A 37 2.23 -5.10 11.94
C VAL A 37 2.20 -6.38 12.75
N ARG A 38 3.38 -6.89 13.13
CA ARG A 38 3.52 -8.13 13.92
C ARG A 38 4.80 -8.19 14.73
N GLY A 39 4.86 -9.08 15.72
CA GLY A 39 6.03 -9.24 16.58
C GLY A 39 7.29 -9.73 15.86
N GLY A 40 7.12 -10.53 14.80
CA GLY A 40 8.23 -11.06 14.00
C GLY A 40 8.97 -10.04 13.13
N GLN A 41 8.43 -8.84 12.97
CA GLN A 41 9.06 -7.75 12.24
C GLN A 41 9.88 -6.82 13.14
N VAL A 42 9.72 -6.91 14.46
CA VAL A 42 10.54 -6.16 15.42
C VAL A 42 11.98 -6.68 15.36
N ASN A 43 12.97 -5.82 15.56
CA ASN A 43 14.37 -6.21 15.60
C ASN A 43 14.97 -5.97 16.99
N PRO A 44 15.25 -7.02 17.80
CA PRO A 44 14.98 -8.44 17.52
C PRO A 44 13.49 -8.83 17.66
N PRO A 45 13.04 -9.95 17.04
CA PRO A 45 11.65 -10.38 17.11
C PRO A 45 11.14 -10.60 18.54
N THR A 46 9.93 -10.12 18.84
CA THR A 46 9.38 -10.15 20.22
C THR A 46 8.69 -11.46 20.57
N GLY A 47 8.25 -12.22 19.57
CA GLY A 47 7.36 -13.38 19.77
C GLY A 47 5.94 -13.01 20.21
N SER A 48 5.57 -11.72 20.19
CA SER A 48 4.21 -11.30 20.49
C SER A 48 3.22 -11.87 19.46
N ALA A 49 2.04 -12.26 19.95
CA ALA A 49 0.89 -12.61 19.12
C ALA A 49 0.17 -11.37 18.56
N GLY A 50 0.65 -10.17 18.87
CA GLY A 50 0.16 -8.92 18.33
C GLY A 50 0.18 -8.94 16.80
N PHE A 51 -0.93 -8.54 16.21
CA PHE A 51 -1.17 -8.58 14.78
C PHE A 51 -2.05 -7.42 14.34
N GLY A 52 -1.79 -6.88 13.16
CA GLY A 52 -2.59 -5.82 12.57
C GLY A 52 -2.08 -5.42 11.20
N CYS A 53 -2.62 -4.33 10.68
CA CYS A 53 -2.23 -3.77 9.40
C CYS A 53 -2.53 -2.28 9.35
N GLY A 54 -1.87 -1.61 8.41
CA GLY A 54 -2.07 -0.21 8.10
C GLY A 54 -2.31 0.00 6.61
N ARG A 55 -3.04 1.06 6.29
CA ARG A 55 -3.16 1.61 4.94
C ARG A 55 -2.80 3.10 4.99
N PHE A 56 -1.98 3.53 4.04
CA PHE A 56 -1.37 4.85 3.95
C PHE A 56 -1.69 5.45 2.58
N ILE A 57 -2.16 6.68 2.55
CA ILE A 57 -2.40 7.47 1.35
C ILE A 57 -1.37 8.59 1.37
N ILE A 58 -0.44 8.57 0.42
CA ILE A 58 0.61 9.55 0.28
C ILE A 58 0.20 10.51 -0.84
N ASP A 59 -0.01 11.76 -0.46
CA ASP A 59 -0.28 12.88 -1.35
C ASP A 59 1.02 13.67 -1.46
N THR A 60 1.70 13.53 -2.60
CA THR A 60 3.02 14.14 -2.87
C THR A 60 2.88 15.65 -3.07
N ASP A 61 1.81 16.09 -3.75
CA ASP A 61 1.51 17.51 -3.96
C ASP A 61 1.30 18.26 -2.63
N ALA A 62 0.64 17.61 -1.66
CA ALA A 62 0.39 18.17 -0.33
C ALA A 62 1.46 17.81 0.72
N ASN A 63 2.42 16.95 0.37
CA ASN A 63 3.36 16.28 1.27
C ASN A 63 2.67 15.70 2.53
N THR A 64 1.62 14.90 2.35
CA THR A 64 0.91 14.27 3.47
C THR A 64 0.80 12.77 3.37
N VAL A 65 0.94 12.10 4.50
CA VAL A 65 0.58 10.68 4.69
C VAL A 65 -0.68 10.61 5.55
N SER A 66 -1.82 10.30 4.93
CA SER A 66 -3.03 9.95 5.66
C SER A 66 -3.01 8.46 6.00
N TYR A 67 -3.23 8.10 7.26
CA TYR A 67 -3.11 6.71 7.71
C TYR A 67 -4.32 6.24 8.51
N ARG A 68 -4.61 4.94 8.38
CA ARG A 68 -5.41 4.17 9.33
C ARG A 68 -4.69 2.87 9.63
N ILE A 69 -4.47 2.59 10.91
CA ILE A 69 -3.81 1.38 11.42
C ILE A 69 -4.71 0.75 12.47
N ALA A 70 -4.96 -0.55 12.37
CA ALA A 70 -5.74 -1.31 13.35
C ALA A 70 -4.94 -2.56 13.77
N PHE A 71 -4.99 -2.89 15.06
CA PHE A 71 -4.20 -3.99 15.62
C PHE A 71 -4.91 -4.67 16.79
N THR A 72 -4.58 -5.92 17.08
CA THR A 72 -5.16 -6.74 18.15
C THR A 72 -4.09 -7.68 18.71
N GLY A 73 -4.37 -8.35 19.83
CA GLY A 73 -3.51 -9.43 20.35
C GLY A 73 -2.25 -8.95 21.07
N MET A 74 -2.14 -7.64 21.33
CA MET A 74 -1.07 -7.07 22.14
C MET A 74 -1.11 -7.63 23.57
N THR A 75 0.05 -7.75 24.21
CA THR A 75 0.19 -8.22 25.60
C THR A 75 -0.41 -7.27 26.64
N GLY A 76 -0.67 -6.03 26.26
CA GLY A 76 -1.36 -5.03 27.07
C GLY A 76 -1.75 -3.80 26.24
N PRO A 77 -2.33 -2.77 26.87
CA PRO A 77 -2.60 -1.49 26.22
C PRO A 77 -1.33 -0.90 25.60
N ASP A 78 -1.49 -0.19 24.49
CA ASP A 78 -0.37 0.47 23.86
C ASP A 78 0.07 1.69 24.68
N THR A 79 1.38 1.83 24.85
CA THR A 79 1.99 2.89 25.68
C THR A 79 2.56 4.02 24.84
N ALA A 80 2.92 3.73 23.59
CA ALA A 80 3.37 4.67 22.57
C ALA A 80 3.22 4.03 21.18
N ALA A 81 3.23 4.85 20.13
CA ALA A 81 3.31 4.38 18.76
C ALA A 81 3.87 5.47 17.85
N HIS A 82 4.67 5.05 16.88
CA HIS A 82 5.42 5.95 16.01
C HIS A 82 5.51 5.40 14.58
N ILE A 83 5.70 6.31 13.62
CA ILE A 83 6.36 6.00 12.35
C ILE A 83 7.84 6.33 12.51
N HIS A 84 8.70 5.38 12.18
CA HIS A 84 10.15 5.50 12.18
C HIS A 84 10.69 5.46 10.75
N GLY A 85 11.91 5.97 10.57
CA GLY A 85 12.65 5.88 9.31
C GLY A 85 13.71 6.99 9.21
N PRO A 86 14.40 7.09 8.06
CA PRO A 86 14.50 6.09 7.00
C PRO A 86 15.29 4.85 7.47
N ALA A 87 14.82 3.65 7.14
CA ALA A 87 15.55 2.39 7.34
C ALA A 87 15.13 1.32 6.31
N ASP A 88 16.11 0.52 5.88
CA ASP A 88 15.87 -0.69 5.10
C ASP A 88 14.97 -1.68 5.87
N ILE A 89 14.34 -2.59 5.12
CA ILE A 89 13.47 -3.62 5.70
C ILE A 89 14.25 -4.47 6.71
N GLY A 90 13.74 -4.53 7.94
CA GLY A 90 14.41 -5.20 9.07
C GLY A 90 15.38 -4.35 9.90
N ALA A 91 15.72 -3.13 9.47
CA ALA A 91 16.59 -2.22 10.21
C ALA A 91 15.82 -1.24 11.11
N ASN A 92 16.51 -0.71 12.13
CA ASN A 92 15.97 0.27 13.08
C ASN A 92 16.39 1.69 12.69
N ALA A 93 15.51 2.66 12.92
CA ALA A 93 15.76 4.09 12.74
C ALA A 93 15.10 4.94 13.83
N GLY A 94 15.34 6.25 13.80
CA GLY A 94 14.70 7.24 14.67
C GLY A 94 13.21 7.44 14.37
N VAL A 95 12.53 8.15 15.27
CA VAL A 95 11.10 8.52 15.11
C VAL A 95 10.97 9.68 14.12
N GLN A 96 10.05 9.53 13.16
CA GLN A 96 9.66 10.57 12.20
C GLN A 96 8.30 11.19 12.53
N HIS A 97 7.36 10.39 13.03
CA HIS A 97 6.01 10.86 13.37
C HIS A 97 5.43 10.14 14.59
N ASN A 98 4.73 10.88 15.44
CA ASN A 98 4.03 10.33 16.61
C ASN A 98 2.60 9.95 16.24
N LEU A 99 2.22 8.68 16.43
CA LEU A 99 0.88 8.18 16.10
C LEU A 99 -0.10 8.31 17.28
N GLY A 100 0.38 8.54 18.49
CA GLY A 100 -0.43 8.54 19.71
C GLY A 100 -0.85 7.14 20.16
N THR A 101 -1.46 7.07 21.35
CA THR A 101 -2.02 5.83 21.89
C THR A 101 -3.46 5.60 21.43
N GLY A 102 -3.94 4.36 21.57
CA GLY A 102 -5.28 3.96 21.16
C GLY A 102 -5.31 3.20 19.85
N ASN A 103 -6.49 2.66 19.55
CA ASN A 103 -6.76 1.76 18.45
C ASN A 103 -8.21 1.97 17.94
N PRO A 104 -8.42 2.22 16.64
CA PRO A 104 -7.41 2.39 15.58
C PRO A 104 -6.55 3.65 15.77
N LYS A 105 -5.41 3.70 15.06
CA LYS A 105 -4.61 4.91 14.87
C LYS A 105 -5.05 5.53 13.56
N VAL A 106 -5.58 6.74 13.60
CA VAL A 106 -6.07 7.47 12.42
C VAL A 106 -5.54 8.89 12.48
N GLY A 107 -4.98 9.38 11.37
CA GLY A 107 -4.46 10.73 11.32
C GLY A 107 -3.84 11.07 9.98
N VAL A 108 -3.29 12.29 9.94
CA VAL A 108 -2.54 12.82 8.80
C VAL A 108 -1.19 13.29 9.32
N TRP A 109 -0.13 12.88 8.65
CA TRP A 109 1.23 13.35 8.87
C TRP A 109 1.64 14.24 7.71
N THR A 110 1.88 15.52 7.96
CA THR A 110 2.56 16.39 6.99
C THR A 110 4.06 16.19 7.13
N TYR A 111 4.72 15.73 6.07
CA TYR A 111 6.15 15.42 6.07
C TYR A 111 6.96 16.52 5.36
N PRO A 112 8.26 16.67 5.67
CA PRO A 112 9.15 17.51 4.88
C PRO A 112 9.44 16.85 3.53
N GLU A 113 9.38 17.62 2.43
CA GLU A 113 9.71 17.19 1.06
C GLU A 113 10.94 16.27 0.97
N ALA A 114 12.01 16.60 1.69
CA ALA A 114 13.26 15.82 1.69
C ALA A 114 13.10 14.35 2.17
N LEU A 115 11.96 13.99 2.78
CA LEU A 115 11.65 12.64 3.22
C LEU A 115 10.81 11.86 2.19
N GLU A 116 10.27 12.52 1.16
CA GLU A 116 9.34 11.93 0.21
C GLU A 116 9.91 10.69 -0.48
N GLY A 117 11.11 10.79 -1.05
CA GLY A 117 11.77 9.66 -1.71
C GLY A 117 12.01 8.47 -0.77
N ASP A 118 12.25 8.71 0.52
CA ASP A 118 12.39 7.62 1.50
C ASP A 118 11.03 7.04 1.93
N ILE A 119 9.95 7.83 1.91
CA ILE A 119 8.57 7.35 2.12
C ILE A 119 8.16 6.45 0.96
N LEU A 120 8.27 6.96 -0.26
CA LEU A 120 7.92 6.24 -1.50
C LEU A 120 8.83 5.03 -1.72
N GLY A 121 10.11 5.11 -1.30
CA GLY A 121 11.04 3.98 -1.30
C GLY A 121 10.81 2.93 -0.21
N GLY A 122 9.70 3.02 0.54
CA GLY A 122 9.32 2.02 1.54
C GLY A 122 10.25 1.96 2.75
N LYS A 123 10.94 3.06 3.10
CA LYS A 123 11.91 3.10 4.22
C LYS A 123 11.29 3.53 5.55
N MET A 124 9.97 3.68 5.59
CA MET A 124 9.24 3.98 6.82
C MET A 124 8.66 2.71 7.44
N TYR A 125 8.56 2.67 8.76
CA TYR A 125 7.89 1.58 9.45
C TYR A 125 7.08 2.04 10.65
N VAL A 126 5.96 1.39 10.90
CA VAL A 126 5.16 1.54 12.12
C VAL A 126 5.80 0.73 13.24
N ASN A 127 5.87 1.30 14.44
CA ASN A 127 6.25 0.60 15.66
C ASN A 127 5.24 0.93 16.78
N ILE A 128 4.69 -0.10 17.43
CA ILE A 128 3.67 0.04 18.49
C ILE A 128 4.19 -0.63 19.76
N HIS A 129 4.16 0.10 20.86
CA HIS A 129 4.82 -0.26 22.12
C HIS A 129 3.78 -0.67 23.15
N SER A 130 4.18 -1.52 24.09
CA SER A 130 3.41 -1.82 25.29
C SER A 130 4.30 -1.74 26.52
N ALA A 131 3.70 -1.94 27.71
CA ALA A 131 4.48 -2.01 28.95
C ALA A 131 5.47 -3.18 28.96
N ALA A 132 5.14 -4.31 28.32
CA ALA A 132 6.03 -5.47 28.23
C ALA A 132 7.15 -5.29 27.20
N PHE A 133 6.89 -4.50 26.15
CA PHE A 133 7.85 -4.24 25.07
C PHE A 133 8.02 -2.73 24.83
N PRO A 134 8.78 -2.03 25.70
CA PRO A 134 8.97 -0.58 25.59
C PRO A 134 9.77 -0.16 24.34
N GLY A 135 10.54 -1.06 23.73
CA GLY A 135 11.22 -0.82 22.45
C GLY A 135 10.34 -1.02 21.21
N GLY A 136 9.13 -1.55 21.39
CA GLY A 136 8.21 -1.95 20.32
C GLY A 136 7.77 -3.40 20.52
N GLU A 137 6.46 -3.64 20.58
CA GLU A 137 5.88 -4.98 20.64
C GLU A 137 5.64 -5.55 19.24
N ILE A 138 5.12 -4.72 18.34
CA ILE A 138 4.84 -5.06 16.94
C ILE A 138 5.36 -3.97 16.01
N ARG A 139 5.89 -4.39 14.87
CA ARG A 139 6.44 -3.53 13.81
C ARG A 139 5.86 -3.92 12.45
N GLY A 140 5.76 -2.95 11.55
CA GLY A 140 5.29 -3.14 10.18
C GLY A 140 5.98 -2.18 9.22
N GLN A 141 6.76 -2.69 8.26
CA GLN A 141 7.31 -1.85 7.19
C GLN A 141 6.18 -1.31 6.30
N ILE A 142 6.21 -0.03 5.96
CA ILE A 142 5.28 0.61 5.03
C ILE A 142 5.84 0.40 3.62
N VAL A 143 5.16 -0.41 2.82
CA VAL A 143 5.60 -0.91 1.50
C VAL A 143 4.41 -1.00 0.54
N ASP A 144 4.68 -1.26 -0.74
CA ASP A 144 3.63 -1.38 -1.76
C ASP A 144 2.76 -2.61 -1.55
N MET A 145 3.37 -3.75 -1.25
CA MET A 145 2.68 -5.01 -1.08
C MET A 145 3.23 -5.80 0.10
N VAL A 146 2.37 -6.60 0.72
CA VAL A 146 2.73 -7.52 1.80
C VAL A 146 2.29 -8.94 1.46
N ALA A 147 2.89 -9.91 2.15
CA ALA A 147 2.36 -11.26 2.21
C ALA A 147 2.38 -11.73 3.67
N SER A 148 1.23 -12.15 4.20
CA SER A 148 1.16 -12.72 5.54
C SER A 148 1.10 -14.24 5.43
N LEU A 149 2.21 -14.95 5.68
CA LEU A 149 2.32 -16.39 5.40
C LEU A 149 1.86 -17.24 6.59
N ASN A 150 1.01 -18.23 6.34
CA ASN A 150 0.62 -19.23 7.35
C ASN A 150 0.19 -20.57 6.73
N GLY A 151 0.03 -21.60 7.58
CA GLY A 151 -0.44 -22.92 7.16
C GLY A 151 -1.94 -23.01 6.83
N ALA A 152 -2.75 -22.08 7.31
CA ALA A 152 -4.19 -22.05 7.03
C ALA A 152 -4.47 -21.78 5.55
N GLN A 153 -3.72 -20.87 4.93
CA GLN A 153 -3.82 -20.55 3.51
C GLN A 153 -3.40 -21.70 2.59
N ASN A 154 -2.62 -22.68 3.08
CA ASN A 154 -2.30 -23.90 2.34
C ASN A 154 -3.15 -25.11 2.76
N GLY A 155 -4.18 -24.92 3.58
CA GLY A 155 -5.13 -25.96 3.99
C GLY A 155 -4.57 -27.03 4.93
N ASN A 156 -3.36 -26.85 5.48
CA ASN A 156 -2.73 -27.80 6.40
C ASN A 156 -2.84 -27.40 7.88
N GLY A 157 -3.15 -26.12 8.16
CA GLY A 157 -3.40 -25.63 9.52
C GLY A 157 -2.20 -25.71 10.47
N THR A 158 -0.98 -25.82 9.95
CA THR A 158 0.23 -25.79 10.78
C THR A 158 0.35 -24.44 11.51
N PRO A 159 1.00 -24.40 12.70
CA PRO A 159 1.30 -23.15 13.39
C PRO A 159 2.47 -22.37 12.75
N SER A 160 2.99 -22.86 11.62
CA SER A 160 4.09 -22.28 10.87
C SER A 160 3.68 -20.93 10.30
N SER A 161 4.64 -20.01 10.26
CA SER A 161 4.38 -18.61 9.92
C SER A 161 5.57 -17.94 9.27
N GLY A 162 5.26 -16.90 8.51
CA GLY A 162 6.22 -15.96 7.96
C GLY A 162 5.52 -14.68 7.52
N TRP A 163 6.30 -13.76 6.98
CA TRP A 163 5.80 -12.53 6.39
C TRP A 163 6.69 -12.12 5.22
N GLY A 164 6.16 -11.28 4.33
CA GLY A 164 6.87 -10.70 3.21
C GLY A 164 6.50 -9.22 3.05
N ALA A 165 7.49 -8.44 2.67
CA ALA A 165 7.36 -7.05 2.28
C ALA A 165 7.94 -6.89 0.87
N PHE A 166 7.24 -6.16 0.01
CA PHE A 166 7.56 -6.06 -1.41
C PHE A 166 7.43 -4.62 -1.90
N MET A 167 8.37 -4.21 -2.74
CA MET A 167 8.32 -2.95 -3.49
C MET A 167 8.21 -3.29 -4.96
N ILE A 168 7.27 -2.65 -5.65
CA ILE A 168 7.05 -2.88 -7.08
C ILE A 168 7.46 -1.63 -7.86
N ASP A 169 8.28 -1.82 -8.88
CA ASP A 169 8.61 -0.80 -9.86
C ASP A 169 7.98 -1.23 -11.19
N THR A 170 7.00 -0.46 -11.64
CA THR A 170 6.25 -0.70 -12.88
C THR A 170 6.98 -0.16 -14.12
N ALA A 171 7.95 0.74 -13.97
CA ALA A 171 8.79 1.16 -15.12
C ALA A 171 9.82 0.10 -15.47
N THR A 172 10.42 -0.54 -14.47
CA THR A 172 11.43 -1.60 -14.70
C THR A 172 10.86 -3.01 -14.67
N ASN A 173 9.55 -3.14 -14.41
CA ASN A 173 8.86 -4.39 -14.16
C ASN A 173 9.59 -5.28 -13.13
N THR A 174 9.99 -4.70 -12.01
CA THR A 174 10.67 -5.42 -10.92
C THR A 174 9.82 -5.47 -9.66
N LEU A 175 9.87 -6.61 -8.97
CA LEU A 175 9.30 -6.80 -7.65
C LEU A 175 10.44 -7.18 -6.70
N ASP A 176 10.89 -6.21 -5.92
CA ASP A 176 11.83 -6.43 -4.84
C ASP A 176 11.11 -7.10 -3.68
N TYR A 177 11.75 -8.09 -3.08
CA TYR A 177 11.15 -8.88 -2.00
C TYR A 177 12.08 -8.99 -0.79
N HIS A 178 11.48 -8.91 0.39
CA HIS A 178 12.06 -9.32 1.65
C HIS A 178 11.08 -10.23 2.37
N ILE A 179 11.39 -11.53 2.42
CA ILE A 179 10.52 -12.57 3.00
C ILE A 179 11.23 -13.20 4.18
N VAL A 180 10.55 -13.30 5.31
CA VAL A 180 11.06 -13.91 6.54
C VAL A 180 10.17 -15.08 6.94
N ILE A 181 10.81 -16.22 7.16
CA ILE A 181 10.20 -17.43 7.70
C ILE A 181 10.45 -17.43 9.21
N GLU A 182 9.39 -17.33 10.00
CA GLU A 182 9.48 -17.28 11.46
C GLU A 182 9.50 -18.69 12.05
N SER A 183 8.66 -19.58 11.51
CA SER A 183 8.52 -20.94 12.01
C SER A 183 8.13 -21.92 10.91
N LEU A 184 8.74 -23.10 10.95
CA LEU A 184 8.38 -24.29 10.18
C LEU A 184 8.40 -25.51 11.11
N THR A 185 7.60 -26.51 10.80
CA THR A 185 7.54 -27.80 11.52
C THR A 185 8.54 -28.81 10.98
N ALA A 186 9.09 -28.58 9.79
CA ALA A 186 10.09 -29.43 9.15
C ALA A 186 11.10 -28.61 8.34
N ALA A 187 12.16 -29.26 7.85
CA ALA A 187 13.21 -28.60 7.09
C ALA A 187 12.67 -28.07 5.75
N GLU A 188 12.98 -26.81 5.43
CA GLU A 188 12.66 -26.19 4.15
C GLU A 188 13.38 -26.91 3.00
N THR A 189 12.64 -27.20 1.93
CA THR A 189 13.15 -27.88 0.73
C THR A 189 13.11 -27.01 -0.52
N ALA A 190 12.16 -26.08 -0.60
CA ALA A 190 12.04 -25.13 -1.70
C ALA A 190 11.13 -23.95 -1.31
N ALA A 191 11.22 -22.85 -2.03
CA ALA A 191 10.27 -21.74 -1.96
C ALA A 191 10.07 -21.14 -3.34
N HIS A 192 8.86 -20.63 -3.60
CA HIS A 192 8.51 -20.05 -4.90
C HIS A 192 7.50 -18.91 -4.74
N ILE A 193 7.46 -18.03 -5.73
CA ILE A 193 6.28 -17.23 -6.04
C ILE A 193 5.49 -17.98 -7.10
N HIS A 194 4.21 -18.23 -6.83
CA HIS A 194 3.26 -18.85 -7.75
C HIS A 194 2.28 -17.80 -8.28
N GLY A 195 1.62 -18.10 -9.41
CA GLY A 195 0.60 -17.23 -9.99
C GLY A 195 0.02 -17.79 -11.29
N TYR A 196 -1.07 -17.25 -11.83
CA TYR A 196 -1.82 -16.07 -11.36
C TYR A 196 -3.25 -16.49 -10.99
N VAL A 197 -3.54 -16.59 -9.70
CA VAL A 197 -4.85 -17.02 -9.18
C VAL A 197 -5.20 -16.33 -7.85
N PRO A 198 -6.49 -16.14 -7.54
CA PRO A 198 -6.91 -15.58 -6.25
C PRO A 198 -6.61 -16.53 -5.07
N HIS A 199 -6.78 -16.01 -3.85
CA HIS A 199 -6.65 -16.73 -2.59
C HIS A 199 -7.27 -18.13 -2.61
N GLY A 200 -6.59 -19.12 -2.02
CA GLY A 200 -7.09 -20.50 -1.89
C GLY A 200 -7.03 -21.36 -3.15
N THR A 201 -6.57 -20.83 -4.29
CA THR A 201 -6.35 -21.62 -5.53
C THR A 201 -4.87 -21.91 -5.75
N ASN A 202 -4.57 -23.06 -6.35
CA ASN A 202 -3.20 -23.45 -6.70
C ASN A 202 -2.87 -23.03 -8.12
N ALA A 203 -1.65 -22.54 -8.34
CA ALA A 203 -1.11 -22.24 -9.66
C ALA A 203 0.32 -22.75 -9.83
N GLY A 204 0.83 -22.66 -11.06
CA GLY A 204 2.21 -22.98 -11.37
C GLY A 204 3.21 -22.01 -10.73
N VAL A 205 4.50 -22.36 -10.79
CA VAL A 205 5.60 -21.50 -10.34
C VAL A 205 5.76 -20.35 -11.33
N ALA A 206 5.72 -19.12 -10.84
CA ALA A 206 6.03 -17.90 -11.59
C ALA A 206 7.51 -17.51 -11.43
N PHE A 207 8.05 -17.67 -10.21
CA PHE A 207 9.44 -17.32 -9.88
C PHE A 207 9.98 -18.22 -8.77
N GLY A 208 11.27 -18.59 -8.87
CA GLY A 208 11.95 -19.41 -7.87
C GLY A 208 12.59 -18.57 -6.78
N LEU A 209 12.43 -18.97 -5.52
CA LEU A 209 13.07 -18.33 -4.36
C LEU A 209 14.16 -19.25 -3.80
N GLY A 210 15.23 -18.65 -3.27
CA GLY A 210 16.23 -19.40 -2.50
C GLY A 210 15.64 -19.91 -1.17
N VAL A 211 16.21 -20.99 -0.62
CA VAL A 211 15.86 -21.49 0.72
C VAL A 211 16.57 -20.69 1.82
N GLY A 212 16.03 -20.69 3.04
CA GLY A 212 16.60 -20.02 4.21
C GLY A 212 15.58 -19.17 4.95
N ALA A 213 15.90 -18.83 6.21
CA ALA A 213 15.00 -18.08 7.08
C ALA A 213 14.68 -16.67 6.56
N VAL A 214 15.61 -16.03 5.83
CA VAL A 214 15.41 -14.73 5.20
C VAL A 214 15.73 -14.85 3.71
N LYS A 215 14.85 -14.31 2.88
CA LYS A 215 14.98 -14.29 1.42
C LYS A 215 14.87 -12.85 0.96
N THR A 216 15.92 -12.34 0.35
CA THR A 216 15.96 -10.99 -0.24
C THR A 216 16.41 -11.10 -1.70
N GLY A 217 15.80 -10.30 -2.57
CA GLY A 217 16.18 -10.22 -3.98
C GLY A 217 15.15 -9.45 -4.80
N SER A 218 15.26 -9.57 -6.11
CA SER A 218 14.38 -8.91 -7.06
C SER A 218 13.88 -9.91 -8.09
N TRP A 219 12.61 -9.79 -8.46
CA TRP A 219 11.99 -10.53 -9.55
C TRP A 219 11.64 -9.58 -10.69
N THR A 220 12.35 -9.67 -11.81
CA THR A 220 11.92 -9.04 -13.07
C THR A 220 10.78 -9.85 -13.68
N TYR A 221 9.58 -9.29 -13.69
CA TYR A 221 8.38 -9.93 -14.22
C TYR A 221 8.06 -9.46 -15.66
N PRO A 222 7.37 -10.27 -16.47
CA PRO A 222 6.87 -9.80 -17.76
C PRO A 222 5.74 -8.78 -17.58
N GLU A 223 5.82 -7.65 -18.27
CA GLU A 223 4.80 -6.57 -18.33
C GLU A 223 3.35 -7.10 -18.43
N ALA A 224 3.10 -8.11 -19.29
CA ALA A 224 1.78 -8.70 -19.47
C ALA A 224 1.16 -9.33 -18.21
N ASN A 225 1.94 -9.46 -17.13
CA ASN A 225 1.50 -9.98 -15.85
C ASN A 225 1.37 -8.91 -14.77
N GLU A 226 1.77 -7.67 -15.02
CA GLU A 226 1.78 -6.59 -14.03
C GLU A 226 0.41 -6.43 -13.36
N ALA A 227 -0.65 -6.26 -14.16
CA ALA A 227 -2.02 -6.14 -13.65
C ALA A 227 -2.45 -7.32 -12.76
N LYS A 228 -1.92 -8.52 -12.99
CA LYS A 228 -2.21 -9.71 -12.17
C LYS A 228 -1.42 -9.71 -10.86
N ILE A 229 -0.19 -9.18 -10.87
CA ILE A 229 0.59 -8.95 -9.65
C ILE A 229 -0.12 -7.89 -8.80
N LEU A 230 -0.48 -6.76 -9.41
CA LEU A 230 -1.22 -5.67 -8.75
C LEU A 230 -2.60 -6.11 -8.22
N GLY A 231 -3.27 -7.01 -8.93
CA GLY A 231 -4.51 -7.65 -8.45
C GLY A 231 -4.31 -8.65 -7.30
N GLY A 232 -3.08 -8.85 -6.82
CA GLY A 232 -2.78 -9.80 -5.75
C GLY A 232 -2.95 -11.26 -6.14
N LEU A 233 -2.77 -11.60 -7.42
CA LEU A 233 -2.95 -12.96 -7.95
C LEU A 233 -1.68 -13.81 -7.86
N THR A 234 -0.61 -13.29 -7.26
CA THR A 234 0.60 -14.05 -6.94
C THR A 234 0.66 -14.39 -5.45
N TYR A 235 1.38 -15.47 -5.11
CA TYR A 235 1.57 -15.87 -3.71
C TYR A 235 2.92 -16.51 -3.47
N VAL A 236 3.48 -16.26 -2.29
CA VAL A 236 4.63 -17.00 -1.79
C VAL A 236 4.16 -18.35 -1.27
N ASN A 237 4.87 -19.42 -1.61
CA ASN A 237 4.69 -20.76 -1.06
C ASN A 237 6.04 -21.33 -0.63
N VAL A 238 6.10 -21.88 0.58
CA VAL A 238 7.32 -22.45 1.16
C VAL A 238 7.08 -23.91 1.46
N HIS A 239 7.96 -24.77 0.96
CA HIS A 239 7.83 -26.22 1.00
C HIS A 239 8.79 -26.80 2.02
N THR A 240 8.37 -27.87 2.69
CA THR A 240 9.20 -28.60 3.64
C THR A 240 9.18 -30.09 3.37
N THR A 241 10.04 -30.84 4.04
CA THR A 241 10.03 -32.32 3.94
C THR A 241 8.71 -32.93 4.40
N ALA A 242 8.01 -32.31 5.36
CA ALA A 242 6.70 -32.75 5.82
C ALA A 242 5.56 -32.31 4.89
N PHE A 243 5.73 -31.17 4.21
CA PHE A 243 4.72 -30.62 3.31
C PHE A 243 5.31 -30.29 1.93
N PRO A 244 5.51 -31.30 1.05
CA PRO A 244 6.07 -31.09 -0.28
C PRO A 244 5.21 -30.21 -1.20
N GLY A 245 3.90 -30.11 -0.94
CA GLY A 245 2.98 -29.19 -1.64
C GLY A 245 2.95 -27.77 -1.08
N GLY A 246 3.68 -27.49 0.00
CA GLY A 246 3.69 -26.22 0.72
C GLY A 246 3.32 -26.41 2.19
N GLU A 247 4.11 -25.84 3.08
CA GLU A 247 3.79 -25.74 4.51
C GLU A 247 3.11 -24.41 4.82
N ILE A 248 3.65 -23.30 4.31
CA ILE A 248 3.07 -21.96 4.50
C ILE A 248 2.89 -21.24 3.18
N ARG A 249 1.79 -20.49 3.08
CA ARG A 249 1.42 -19.67 1.92
C ARG A 249 1.00 -18.28 2.37
N GLY A 250 1.28 -17.27 1.55
CA GLY A 250 0.72 -15.93 1.66
C GLY A 250 0.57 -15.26 0.30
N GLN A 251 -0.63 -14.75 -0.02
CA GLN A 251 -0.85 -13.92 -1.20
C GLN A 251 -0.01 -12.63 -1.10
N ILE A 252 0.64 -12.24 -2.21
CA ILE A 252 1.36 -10.97 -2.32
C ILE A 252 0.32 -9.93 -2.73
N THR A 253 0.02 -8.96 -1.88
CA THR A 253 -1.08 -8.03 -2.14
C THR A 253 -0.85 -6.65 -1.55
N SER A 254 -1.29 -5.63 -2.28
CA SER A 254 -1.45 -4.25 -1.83
C SER A 254 -2.87 -3.96 -1.31
N LEU A 255 -3.81 -4.89 -1.51
CA LEU A 255 -5.22 -4.72 -1.17
C LEU A 255 -5.48 -5.04 0.31
N VAL A 256 -4.84 -4.27 1.19
CA VAL A 256 -4.89 -4.44 2.64
C VAL A 256 -5.80 -3.40 3.26
N ASN A 257 -6.83 -3.86 3.97
CA ASN A 257 -7.83 -2.98 4.57
C ASN A 257 -7.93 -3.23 6.09
N PRO A 258 -7.58 -2.24 6.94
CA PRO A 258 -7.78 -2.32 8.38
C PRO A 258 -9.26 -2.44 8.75
N LEU A 259 -9.57 -3.34 9.68
CA LEU A 259 -10.90 -3.54 10.26
C LEU A 259 -10.90 -2.99 11.70
N ASP A 260 -11.89 -2.18 12.06
CA ASP A 260 -12.02 -1.67 13.42
C ASP A 260 -13.48 -1.34 13.78
N SER A 261 -13.74 -1.13 15.06
CA SER A 261 -15.09 -0.85 15.59
C SER A 261 -15.57 0.58 15.33
N GLN A 262 -14.68 1.52 15.00
CA GLN A 262 -15.08 2.88 14.63
C GLN A 262 -15.64 2.98 13.21
N GLN A 263 -15.44 1.95 12.39
CA GLN A 263 -16.00 1.87 11.04
C GLN A 263 -17.46 1.41 11.00
N GLU A 264 -17.99 0.87 12.10
CA GLU A 264 -19.40 0.52 12.21
C GLU A 264 -20.31 1.74 12.07
N VAL A 265 -21.56 1.52 11.65
CA VAL A 265 -22.53 2.60 11.45
C VAL A 265 -23.80 2.32 12.25
N PRO A 266 -23.99 3.01 13.41
CA PRO A 266 -23.05 3.92 14.06
C PRO A 266 -21.81 3.21 14.67
N PRO A 267 -20.72 3.93 14.96
CA PRO A 267 -19.54 3.36 15.62
C PRO A 267 -19.89 2.66 16.93
N VAL A 268 -19.25 1.51 17.20
CA VAL A 268 -19.50 0.72 18.42
C VAL A 268 -18.33 0.79 19.38
N ALA A 269 -18.63 0.77 20.68
CA ALA A 269 -17.61 0.79 21.73
C ALA A 269 -17.08 -0.63 21.98
N SER A 270 -16.20 -1.12 21.10
CA SER A 270 -15.50 -2.39 21.26
C SER A 270 -13.98 -2.17 21.17
N PRO A 271 -13.37 -1.56 22.19
CA PRO A 271 -11.95 -1.24 22.19
C PRO A 271 -11.12 -2.52 22.16
N GLY A 272 -10.15 -2.59 21.25
CA GLY A 272 -9.31 -3.77 21.04
C GLY A 272 -9.84 -4.73 19.96
N SER A 273 -11.10 -4.59 19.53
CA SER A 273 -11.62 -5.32 18.39
C SER A 273 -11.09 -4.71 17.10
N ALA A 274 -10.26 -5.48 16.40
CA ALA A 274 -9.60 -5.05 15.18
C ALA A 274 -9.28 -6.25 14.28
N GLY A 275 -8.86 -5.98 13.06
CA GLY A 275 -8.49 -6.99 12.10
C GLY A 275 -7.91 -6.43 10.82
N CYS A 276 -7.70 -7.33 9.86
CA CYS A 276 -7.19 -7.05 8.54
C CYS A 276 -7.94 -7.85 7.50
N ALA A 277 -8.19 -7.23 6.36
CA ALA A 277 -8.56 -7.90 5.13
C ALA A 277 -7.39 -7.85 4.17
N PHE A 278 -6.84 -8.99 3.79
CA PHE A 278 -5.93 -9.12 2.65
C PHE A 278 -6.74 -9.66 1.48
N LEU A 279 -6.76 -8.92 0.37
CA LEU A 279 -7.62 -9.25 -0.77
C LEU A 279 -6.79 -9.57 -2.01
N SER A 280 -7.42 -10.26 -2.95
CA SER A 280 -6.97 -10.33 -4.33
C SER A 280 -8.18 -10.12 -5.24
N ILE A 281 -7.98 -9.56 -6.42
CA ILE A 281 -9.04 -9.30 -7.40
C ILE A 281 -8.60 -9.79 -8.78
N ASP A 282 -9.40 -10.69 -9.35
CA ASP A 282 -9.29 -11.11 -10.74
C ASP A 282 -10.46 -10.50 -11.50
N THR A 283 -10.22 -9.40 -12.20
CA THR A 283 -11.21 -8.65 -12.98
C THR A 283 -11.57 -9.34 -14.29
N ASP A 284 -10.73 -10.25 -14.79
CA ASP A 284 -11.04 -11.06 -15.96
C ASP A 284 -12.03 -12.17 -15.58
N ALA A 285 -11.80 -12.82 -14.42
CA ALA A 285 -12.64 -13.89 -13.91
C ALA A 285 -13.83 -13.41 -13.07
N ASN A 286 -13.88 -12.14 -12.68
CA ASN A 286 -14.83 -11.57 -11.72
C ASN A 286 -14.80 -12.29 -10.35
N VAL A 287 -13.59 -12.50 -9.80
CA VAL A 287 -13.37 -13.20 -8.53
C VAL A 287 -12.61 -12.33 -7.54
N LEU A 288 -13.19 -12.15 -6.36
CA LEU A 288 -12.53 -11.55 -5.20
C LEU A 288 -12.03 -12.67 -4.29
N GLY A 289 -10.72 -12.79 -4.12
CA GLY A 289 -10.11 -13.64 -3.09
C GLY A 289 -9.93 -12.87 -1.79
N TYR A 290 -10.06 -13.54 -0.66
CA TYR A 290 -9.92 -12.92 0.65
C TYR A 290 -9.20 -13.81 1.66
N ASP A 291 -8.43 -13.16 2.54
CA ASP A 291 -7.99 -13.63 3.84
C ASP A 291 -8.40 -12.57 4.88
N PHE A 292 -9.51 -12.82 5.56
CA PHE A 292 -9.99 -11.97 6.64
C PHE A 292 -9.51 -12.49 7.99
N ARG A 293 -8.91 -11.61 8.79
CA ARG A 293 -8.41 -11.92 10.13
C ARG A 293 -8.91 -10.88 11.11
N TYR A 294 -9.37 -11.33 12.28
CA TYR A 294 -9.84 -10.42 13.33
C TYR A 294 -9.49 -10.95 14.71
N GLY A 295 -9.55 -10.09 15.72
CA GLY A 295 -9.28 -10.44 17.10
C GLY A 295 -9.85 -9.39 18.06
N GLY A 296 -9.75 -9.69 19.36
CA GLY A 296 -10.19 -8.77 20.41
C GLY A 296 -11.68 -8.46 20.40
N LEU A 297 -12.51 -9.31 19.77
CA LEU A 297 -13.97 -9.17 19.73
C LEU A 297 -14.57 -9.26 21.14
N SER A 298 -15.70 -8.60 21.37
CA SER A 298 -16.43 -8.65 22.65
C SER A 298 -17.28 -9.92 22.79
N GLY A 299 -16.69 -11.08 22.49
CA GLY A 299 -17.35 -12.39 22.44
C GLY A 299 -17.05 -13.16 21.15
N ALA A 300 -17.59 -14.38 21.05
CA ALA A 300 -17.44 -15.20 19.86
C ALA A 300 -18.13 -14.55 18.65
N ALA A 301 -17.47 -14.63 17.49
CA ALA A 301 -18.08 -14.26 16.23
C ALA A 301 -19.28 -15.15 15.94
N THR A 302 -20.40 -14.56 15.56
CA THR A 302 -21.65 -15.27 15.23
C THR A 302 -21.90 -15.36 13.73
N ALA A 303 -21.40 -14.40 12.97
CA ALA A 303 -21.39 -14.36 11.51
C ALA A 303 -20.39 -13.31 11.01
N SER A 304 -20.06 -13.34 9.72
CA SER A 304 -19.40 -12.26 9.01
C SER A 304 -19.77 -12.27 7.54
N HIS A 305 -19.74 -11.10 6.92
CA HIS A 305 -20.28 -10.88 5.58
C HIS A 305 -19.50 -9.81 4.83
N ILE A 306 -19.54 -9.90 3.50
CA ILE A 306 -19.27 -8.77 2.61
C ILE A 306 -20.61 -8.14 2.26
N HIS A 307 -20.74 -6.83 2.51
CA HIS A 307 -21.89 -6.01 2.23
C HIS A 307 -21.63 -5.06 1.06
N GLY A 308 -22.70 -4.58 0.42
CA GLY A 308 -22.63 -3.54 -0.61
C GLY A 308 -23.94 -3.34 -1.36
N PHE A 309 -24.06 -2.31 -2.20
CA PHE A 309 -23.08 -1.24 -2.41
C PHE A 309 -23.40 -0.01 -1.56
N ALA A 310 -22.41 0.47 -0.80
CA ALA A 310 -22.50 1.66 0.02
C ALA A 310 -21.14 2.34 0.17
N ALA A 311 -21.16 3.68 0.09
CA ALA A 311 -20.03 4.51 0.44
C ALA A 311 -19.62 4.33 1.92
N PRO A 312 -18.37 4.69 2.30
CA PRO A 312 -17.96 4.73 3.69
C PRO A 312 -18.95 5.50 4.57
N GLY A 313 -19.30 4.94 5.72
CA GLY A 313 -20.27 5.55 6.65
C GLY A 313 -21.74 5.26 6.34
N ALA A 314 -22.05 4.48 5.30
CA ALA A 314 -23.41 3.99 5.03
C ALA A 314 -23.51 2.46 5.17
N ASN A 315 -24.72 1.97 5.44
CA ASN A 315 -25.04 0.54 5.52
C ASN A 315 -25.65 0.03 4.21
N ALA A 316 -25.39 -1.23 3.88
CA ALA A 316 -25.99 -1.93 2.76
C ALA A 316 -26.36 -3.38 3.11
N GLY A 317 -27.06 -4.05 2.20
CA GLY A 317 -27.39 -5.48 2.32
C GLY A 317 -26.17 -6.39 2.19
N VAL A 318 -26.36 -7.66 2.54
CA VAL A 318 -25.34 -8.71 2.39
C VAL A 318 -25.22 -9.10 0.91
N LEU A 319 -23.99 -9.13 0.40
CA LEU A 319 -23.67 -9.64 -0.93
C LEU A 319 -23.06 -11.05 -0.88
N HIS A 320 -22.24 -11.32 0.13
CA HIS A 320 -21.57 -12.62 0.30
C HIS A 320 -21.43 -12.99 1.78
N GLY A 321 -21.75 -14.24 2.11
CA GLY A 321 -21.56 -14.79 3.45
C GLY A 321 -20.18 -15.40 3.61
N VAL A 322 -19.43 -14.96 4.63
CA VAL A 322 -18.06 -15.41 4.88
C VAL A 322 -18.01 -16.46 6.01
N GLY A 323 -18.85 -16.33 7.03
CA GLY A 323 -18.94 -17.29 8.14
C GLY A 323 -18.23 -16.81 9.41
N THR A 324 -17.64 -17.72 10.19
CA THR A 324 -16.96 -17.38 11.47
C THR A 324 -15.54 -17.94 11.56
N ALA A 325 -15.02 -18.47 10.44
CA ALA A 325 -13.63 -18.91 10.37
C ALA A 325 -12.70 -17.70 10.61
N ASN A 326 -11.58 -17.94 11.27
CA ASN A 326 -10.58 -16.91 11.55
C ASN A 326 -9.19 -17.56 11.67
N PRO A 327 -8.30 -17.38 10.67
CA PRO A 327 -8.51 -16.63 9.43
C PRO A 327 -9.65 -17.23 8.58
N ALA A 328 -10.40 -16.38 7.89
CA ALA A 328 -11.34 -16.79 6.84
C ALA A 328 -10.66 -16.60 5.49
N VAL A 329 -10.23 -17.71 4.89
CA VAL A 329 -9.62 -17.74 3.55
C VAL A 329 -10.65 -18.27 2.55
N GLY A 330 -10.90 -17.53 1.47
CA GLY A 330 -11.90 -17.95 0.48
C GLY A 330 -11.97 -17.04 -0.74
N GLN A 331 -13.01 -17.27 -1.54
CA GLN A 331 -13.27 -16.53 -2.77
C GLN A 331 -14.76 -16.20 -2.89
N TRP A 332 -15.05 -15.08 -3.55
CA TRP A 332 -16.37 -14.66 -3.96
C TRP A 332 -16.37 -14.39 -5.46
N ALA A 333 -17.08 -15.22 -6.23
CA ALA A 333 -17.39 -14.95 -7.63
C ALA A 333 -18.54 -13.92 -7.69
N PHE A 334 -18.22 -12.69 -8.08
CA PHE A 334 -19.20 -11.61 -8.20
C PHE A 334 -19.72 -11.51 -9.64
N ALA A 335 -20.89 -10.91 -9.82
CA ALA A 335 -21.42 -10.68 -11.15
C ALA A 335 -20.64 -9.55 -11.84
N ALA A 336 -20.36 -9.65 -13.14
CA ALA A 336 -19.58 -8.62 -13.85
C ALA A 336 -20.15 -7.19 -13.73
N ALA A 337 -21.48 -7.06 -13.60
CA ALA A 337 -22.14 -5.77 -13.37
C ALA A 337 -21.79 -5.13 -12.01
N GLN A 338 -21.30 -5.91 -11.05
CA GLN A 338 -20.86 -5.47 -9.73
C GLN A 338 -19.43 -4.91 -9.73
N GLN A 339 -18.61 -5.26 -10.74
CA GLN A 339 -17.18 -4.92 -10.76
C GLN A 339 -16.91 -3.41 -10.58
N PRO A 340 -17.60 -2.49 -11.27
CA PRO A 340 -17.35 -1.07 -11.10
C PRO A 340 -17.59 -0.60 -9.66
N ASP A 341 -18.61 -1.12 -8.98
CA ASP A 341 -18.94 -0.76 -7.60
C ASP A 341 -17.95 -1.37 -6.59
N LEU A 342 -17.44 -2.59 -6.86
CA LEU A 342 -16.35 -3.18 -6.07
C LEU A 342 -15.10 -2.30 -6.18
N LEU A 343 -14.67 -1.97 -7.41
CA LEU A 343 -13.47 -1.17 -7.66
C LEU A 343 -13.61 0.27 -7.15
N ALA A 344 -14.81 0.83 -7.13
CA ALA A 344 -15.12 2.10 -6.48
C ALA A 344 -15.06 2.03 -4.94
N GLY A 345 -14.77 0.86 -4.36
CA GLY A 345 -14.68 0.63 -2.94
C GLY A 345 -16.01 0.78 -2.23
N LEU A 346 -17.13 0.39 -2.86
CA LEU A 346 -18.48 0.45 -2.29
C LEU A 346 -18.87 -0.82 -1.53
N THR A 347 -17.93 -1.74 -1.29
CA THR A 347 -18.13 -2.93 -0.46
C THR A 347 -17.40 -2.82 0.87
N TYR A 348 -17.95 -3.44 1.91
CA TYR A 348 -17.29 -3.53 3.22
C TYR A 348 -17.43 -4.92 3.82
N TYR A 349 -16.45 -5.34 4.61
CA TYR A 349 -16.52 -6.55 5.42
C TYR A 349 -16.93 -6.18 6.86
N ASN A 350 -17.80 -6.97 7.47
CA ASN A 350 -18.24 -6.79 8.86
C ASN A 350 -18.32 -8.14 9.58
N VAL A 351 -17.95 -8.17 10.86
CA VAL A 351 -18.04 -9.34 11.76
C VAL A 351 -19.00 -9.05 12.91
N HIS A 352 -19.90 -9.97 13.19
CA HIS A 352 -20.94 -9.85 14.21
C HIS A 352 -20.60 -10.66 15.46
N THR A 353 -21.05 -10.17 16.62
CA THR A 353 -21.03 -10.94 17.89
C THR A 353 -22.41 -10.90 18.53
N ALA A 354 -22.62 -11.69 19.59
CA ALA A 354 -23.86 -11.63 20.36
C ALA A 354 -24.10 -10.24 21.00
N ALA A 355 -23.03 -9.55 21.41
CA ALA A 355 -23.11 -8.20 21.97
C ALA A 355 -23.37 -7.14 20.90
N PHE A 356 -22.88 -7.36 19.69
CA PHE A 356 -23.02 -6.45 18.56
C PHE A 356 -23.58 -7.18 17.33
N PRO A 357 -24.89 -7.50 17.32
CA PRO A 357 -25.51 -8.24 16.21
C PRO A 357 -25.56 -7.42 14.91
N GLY A 358 -25.50 -6.09 14.97
CA GLY A 358 -25.38 -5.22 13.79
C GLY A 358 -23.96 -5.13 13.21
N GLY A 359 -22.96 -5.53 14.00
CA GLY A 359 -21.54 -5.47 13.63
C GLY A 359 -20.65 -5.05 14.80
N ASN A 360 -19.59 -5.82 15.02
CA ASN A 360 -18.56 -5.58 16.04
C ASN A 360 -17.33 -4.88 15.42
N VAL A 361 -16.92 -5.29 14.22
CA VAL A 361 -15.82 -4.67 13.47
C VAL A 361 -16.18 -4.59 12.00
N ARG A 362 -15.82 -3.48 11.37
CA ARG A 362 -16.03 -3.23 9.94
C ARG A 362 -14.75 -2.73 9.29
N GLY A 363 -14.60 -3.01 8.00
CA GLY A 363 -13.62 -2.36 7.14
C GLY A 363 -14.18 -2.14 5.74
N GLN A 364 -14.09 -0.91 5.23
CA GLN A 364 -14.35 -0.67 3.83
C GLN A 364 -13.28 -1.40 3.00
N LEU A 365 -13.69 -2.17 1.99
CA LEU A 365 -12.77 -2.87 1.10
C LEU A 365 -12.39 -1.91 -0.03
N ARG A 366 -11.10 -1.56 -0.09
CA ARG A 366 -10.52 -0.69 -1.11
C ARG A 366 -9.65 -1.49 -2.06
N PHE A 367 -9.67 -1.08 -3.33
CA PHE A 367 -8.99 -1.70 -4.47
C PHE A 367 -8.15 -0.68 -5.26
N ASP A 368 -8.02 0.51 -4.73
CA ASP A 368 -7.38 1.70 -5.30
C ASP A 368 -5.86 1.69 -5.10
N PHE A 369 -5.21 0.54 -5.30
CA PHE A 369 -3.76 0.50 -5.26
C PHE A 369 -3.18 1.36 -6.39
N LYS A 370 -2.28 2.25 -6.00
CA LYS A 370 -1.41 2.98 -6.91
C LYS A 370 -0.01 2.91 -6.32
N PRO A 371 0.95 2.20 -6.95
CA PRO A 371 2.33 2.24 -6.51
C PRO A 371 2.85 3.68 -6.64
N PRO A 372 3.92 4.05 -5.93
CA PRO A 372 4.66 5.24 -6.29
C PRO A 372 4.89 5.24 -7.80
N ALA A 373 4.56 6.36 -8.47
CA ALA A 373 5.11 6.55 -9.79
C ALA A 373 6.64 6.41 -9.64
N PRO A 374 7.32 5.67 -10.52
CA PRO A 374 8.77 5.66 -10.55
C PRO A 374 9.22 7.13 -10.48
N PRO A 375 10.25 7.48 -9.67
CA PRO A 375 10.84 8.80 -9.78
C PRO A 375 11.36 8.91 -11.21
N CYS A 376 10.60 9.60 -12.06
CA CYS A 376 11.10 10.15 -13.29
C CYS A 376 12.10 11.19 -12.82
N VAL A 377 13.39 10.82 -12.83
CA VAL A 377 14.45 11.76 -12.43
C VAL A 377 14.40 13.01 -13.28
N GLU A 378 13.83 12.88 -14.48
CA GLU A 378 13.52 13.91 -15.44
C GLU A 378 12.31 14.80 -15.10
N ASP A 379 11.46 14.42 -14.15
CA ASP A 379 10.43 15.27 -13.55
C ASP A 379 11.06 16.09 -12.42
N LEU A 380 11.66 17.20 -12.82
CA LEU A 380 12.40 18.10 -11.95
C LEU A 380 11.48 19.03 -11.16
N ASP A 381 10.21 19.17 -11.58
CA ASP A 381 9.22 19.99 -10.87
C ASP A 381 8.18 19.19 -10.07
N ASN A 382 8.29 17.86 -10.11
CA ASN A 382 7.49 16.86 -9.40
C ASN A 382 5.99 17.01 -9.73
N ASP A 383 5.63 17.42 -10.95
CA ASP A 383 4.23 17.56 -11.38
C ASP A 383 3.62 16.25 -11.93
N GLY A 384 4.40 15.17 -11.93
CA GLY A 384 4.02 13.85 -12.41
C GLY A 384 4.07 13.71 -13.93
N THR A 385 4.67 14.66 -14.65
CA THR A 385 4.83 14.62 -16.11
C THR A 385 6.17 15.22 -16.52
N VAL A 386 7.02 14.46 -17.21
CA VAL A 386 8.21 15.03 -17.87
C VAL A 386 7.78 15.90 -19.04
N GLY A 387 7.94 17.21 -18.90
CA GLY A 387 7.38 18.19 -19.81
C GLY A 387 8.13 19.52 -19.88
N PRO A 388 7.43 20.58 -20.32
CA PRO A 388 8.03 21.90 -20.47
C PRO A 388 8.52 22.51 -19.15
N GLY A 389 7.92 22.15 -18.02
CA GLY A 389 8.30 22.60 -16.70
C GLY A 389 9.70 22.11 -16.33
N ASP A 390 9.92 20.81 -16.50
CA ASP A 390 11.22 20.18 -16.26
C ASP A 390 12.28 20.65 -17.24
N LEU A 391 11.92 20.78 -18.52
CA LEU A 391 12.82 21.34 -19.51
C LEU A 391 13.29 22.74 -19.11
N ALA A 392 12.40 23.56 -18.56
CA ALA A 392 12.77 24.89 -18.08
C ALA A 392 13.71 24.81 -16.87
N GLN A 393 13.48 23.88 -15.94
CA GLN A 393 14.37 23.64 -14.80
C GLN A 393 15.76 23.17 -15.25
N LEU A 394 15.83 22.20 -16.16
CA LEU A 394 17.10 21.70 -16.72
C LEU A 394 17.88 22.81 -17.42
N LEU A 395 17.21 23.60 -18.27
CA LEU A 395 17.86 24.71 -18.98
C LEU A 395 18.30 25.83 -18.04
N ALA A 396 17.61 26.04 -16.92
CA ALA A 396 18.02 27.00 -15.89
C ALA A 396 19.29 26.56 -15.14
N ALA A 397 19.52 25.26 -15.04
CA ALA A 397 20.67 24.65 -14.39
C ALA A 397 21.90 24.48 -15.29
N TRP A 398 21.80 24.86 -16.58
CA TRP A 398 22.79 24.57 -17.62
C TRP A 398 24.22 25.04 -17.30
N GLY A 399 25.18 24.13 -17.43
CA GLY A 399 26.60 24.34 -17.16
C GLY A 399 27.10 23.56 -15.94
N PRO A 400 28.33 23.87 -15.45
CA PRO A 400 28.92 23.17 -14.31
C PRO A 400 28.07 23.35 -13.06
N ASN A 401 27.42 22.27 -12.63
CA ASN A 401 26.47 22.30 -11.53
C ASN A 401 26.49 20.95 -10.78
N PRO A 402 27.61 20.62 -10.10
CA PRO A 402 27.83 19.27 -9.60
C PRO A 402 26.82 18.88 -8.51
N GLY A 403 26.17 17.73 -8.69
CA GLY A 403 25.17 17.21 -7.75
C GLY A 403 23.80 17.89 -7.84
N HIS A 404 23.55 18.65 -8.91
CA HIS A 404 22.23 19.18 -9.22
C HIS A 404 21.30 18.05 -9.70
N PRO A 405 20.00 18.03 -9.35
CA PRO A 405 19.07 16.98 -9.79
C PRO A 405 18.97 16.80 -11.32
N ALA A 406 19.20 17.88 -12.08
CA ALA A 406 19.21 17.87 -13.54
C ALA A 406 20.49 17.33 -14.20
N ASP A 407 21.49 16.90 -13.41
CA ASP A 407 22.72 16.22 -13.88
C ASP A 407 22.49 14.70 -13.78
N PHE A 408 21.79 14.16 -14.78
CA PHE A 408 21.30 12.79 -14.79
C PHE A 408 22.42 11.77 -15.02
N ASP A 409 23.46 12.15 -15.78
CA ASP A 409 24.62 11.28 -16.02
C ASP A 409 25.76 11.43 -14.99
N ASN A 410 25.59 12.37 -14.05
CA ASN A 410 26.50 12.65 -12.94
C ASN A 410 27.92 13.01 -13.38
N ASP A 411 28.07 13.66 -14.54
CA ASP A 411 29.38 14.13 -15.03
C ASP A 411 29.84 15.45 -14.37
N GLY A 412 28.97 16.07 -13.56
CA GLY A 412 29.20 17.32 -12.86
C GLY A 412 28.73 18.56 -13.64
N THR A 413 28.08 18.37 -14.80
CA THR A 413 27.63 19.43 -15.70
C THR A 413 26.24 19.11 -16.24
N VAL A 414 25.28 20.02 -16.04
CA VAL A 414 23.98 19.93 -16.72
C VAL A 414 24.14 20.38 -18.17
N GLY A 415 23.92 19.49 -19.12
CA GLY A 415 24.24 19.72 -20.53
C GLY A 415 23.40 18.94 -21.53
N PRO A 416 23.91 18.79 -22.77
CA PRO A 416 23.18 18.13 -23.85
C PRO A 416 22.86 16.65 -23.59
N ALA A 417 23.67 15.96 -22.78
CA ALA A 417 23.42 14.58 -22.40
C ALA A 417 22.17 14.48 -21.51
N ASP A 418 22.07 15.32 -20.49
CA ASP A 418 20.90 15.39 -19.60
C ASP A 418 19.64 15.83 -20.34
N LEU A 419 19.77 16.81 -21.25
CA LEU A 419 18.66 17.23 -22.10
C LEU A 419 18.13 16.07 -22.96
N ALA A 420 19.02 15.21 -23.47
CA ALA A 420 18.61 14.05 -24.25
C ALA A 420 17.87 13.02 -23.39
N VAL A 421 18.28 12.85 -22.13
CA VAL A 421 17.61 12.00 -21.14
C VAL A 421 16.20 12.55 -20.85
N LEU A 422 16.08 13.85 -20.54
CA LEU A 422 14.79 14.52 -20.30
C LEU A 422 13.83 14.37 -21.49
N LEU A 423 14.30 14.69 -22.70
CA LEU A 423 13.46 14.62 -23.90
C LEU A 423 13.07 13.18 -24.27
N ALA A 424 13.87 12.18 -23.90
CA ALA A 424 13.54 10.78 -24.11
C ALA A 424 12.42 10.31 -23.18
N ALA A 425 12.29 10.92 -22.01
CA ALA A 425 11.26 10.63 -21.02
C ALA A 425 9.97 11.46 -21.18
N TRP A 426 9.87 12.31 -22.22
CA TRP A 426 8.77 13.27 -22.39
C TRP A 426 7.37 12.62 -22.38
N GLY A 427 6.56 13.00 -21.39
CA GLY A 427 5.22 12.46 -21.16
C GLY A 427 4.93 12.20 -19.69
N PRO A 428 3.76 11.61 -19.38
CA PRO A 428 3.41 11.27 -18.02
C PRO A 428 4.44 10.34 -17.38
N CYS A 429 4.69 10.59 -16.10
CA CYS A 429 5.09 9.56 -15.17
C CYS A 429 3.81 8.82 -14.68
#